data_AF-A0A6V8DL52-F1
#
_entry.id   AF-A0A6V8DL52-F1
#
_cell.length_a   1.000
_cell.length_b   1.000
_cell.length_c   1.000
_cell.angle_alpha   90.00
_cell.angle_beta   90.00
_cell.angle_gamma   90.00
#
_symmetry.space_group_name_H-M   'P 1'
#
loop_
_entity.id
_entity.type
_entity.pdbx_description
1 polymer ?
#
loop_
_entity_poly.entity_id
_entity_poly.type
_entity_poly.pdbx_seq_one_letter_code
_entity_poly.pdbx_strand_id
1 'polypeptide(L)'
;LENLVITSDSPAFVAWYPTTTEIEVNFAWNELNGCPLGQQGMEIRVDDGGDYSEAGELPYGTLLFNILENGQPRWEGLPTQTIEEGGSGIIDLLPFLSDTDDTGQPVDANTLTVSIVSTSNDEVVTFTLDDYALAFEAVDDDINGQSIVTLRASDGEQISEQTMIVQINPSNDAPRINLENIENIQLKRNEQMVIDLVSRISDIDDPAEEAFLTVASSESGGARYNLLTGMMTLQFEQVGEQTVTLEIMDKYDTNIYQITVNVYDALPLEISVVDDGTGHIYADMTNTYIGQTPTVTMTLTENAPVFTYMKATWNVCNELTGTCDGLLSYEMDVSQSSTGWTNVLEMPSLVFEGQLAREDGSLDRDYYEVEMTATDSAGDDFKTMTKLKWSITETAPTPAEMDDSTLEAHIFNLKATKAALKGSIAESSGDTTELEAELAEVEAQLELACADPRSECPTESAAGTSNEEASQELPMDLIFAGIGILFIALLIGLMMTRSGGKDEVEHWNAGMVPANDMVANSMYGGTQEIFQAPAPVVPQQQYAGPPLPATGLPPGWTMEQWAYYGQKYLDDQN
;
A
#
# COMPACT_ATOMS: atom_id res chain seq x y z
N LEU A 1 16.16 -6.70 -96.07
CA LEU A 1 16.50 -6.43 -94.66
C LEU A 1 16.23 -7.63 -93.76
N GLU A 2 15.31 -8.54 -94.10
CA GLU A 2 15.03 -9.75 -93.29
C GLU A 2 16.22 -10.71 -93.10
N ASN A 3 17.21 -10.69 -94.01
CA ASN A 3 18.43 -11.49 -93.92
C ASN A 3 19.64 -10.72 -93.35
N LEU A 4 19.43 -9.49 -92.85
CA LEU A 4 20.50 -8.66 -92.29
C LEU A 4 20.83 -9.13 -90.87
N VAL A 5 22.10 -9.39 -90.59
CA VAL A 5 22.57 -9.74 -89.24
C VAL A 5 23.39 -8.57 -88.71
N ILE A 6 22.96 -8.04 -87.56
CA ILE A 6 23.69 -6.98 -86.84
C ILE A 6 24.20 -7.57 -85.52
N THR A 7 25.49 -7.41 -85.26
CA THR A 7 26.14 -7.83 -84.02
C THR A 7 26.96 -6.70 -83.42
N SER A 8 27.21 -6.74 -82.11
CA SER A 8 28.06 -5.80 -81.40
C SER A 8 28.70 -6.50 -80.20
N ASP A 9 29.94 -6.12 -79.89
CA ASP A 9 30.63 -6.54 -78.67
C ASP A 9 30.37 -5.56 -77.49
N SER A 10 29.56 -4.51 -77.72
CA SER A 10 29.23 -3.53 -76.69
C SER A 10 28.32 -4.14 -75.62
N PRO A 11 28.59 -3.90 -74.32
CA PRO A 11 27.70 -4.34 -73.24
C PRO A 11 26.33 -3.67 -73.27
N ALA A 12 26.18 -2.56 -74.00
CA ALA A 12 24.90 -1.89 -74.18
C ALA A 12 24.03 -2.57 -75.25
N PHE A 13 24.58 -3.40 -76.14
CA PHE A 13 23.81 -4.09 -77.18
C PHE A 13 23.07 -5.30 -76.59
N VAL A 14 21.74 -5.31 -76.71
CA VAL A 14 20.92 -6.42 -76.23
C VAL A 14 20.56 -7.36 -77.37
N ALA A 15 19.95 -6.84 -78.43
CA ALA A 15 19.47 -7.65 -79.55
C ALA A 15 19.23 -6.83 -80.83
N TRP A 16 19.22 -7.53 -81.96
CA TRP A 16 18.72 -7.04 -83.25
C TRP A 16 17.47 -7.83 -83.64
N TYR A 17 16.39 -7.12 -83.96
CA TYR A 17 15.11 -7.69 -84.36
C TYR A 17 14.88 -7.47 -85.87
N PRO A 18 15.26 -8.44 -86.74
CA PRO A 18 15.22 -8.25 -88.19
C PRO A 18 13.80 -8.09 -88.77
N THR A 19 12.77 -8.58 -88.07
CA THR A 19 11.37 -8.47 -88.49
C THR A 19 10.78 -7.09 -88.26
N THR A 20 11.19 -6.39 -87.19
CA THR A 20 10.73 -5.02 -86.87
C THR A 20 11.76 -3.95 -87.24
N THR A 21 12.96 -4.37 -87.65
CA THR A 21 14.12 -3.49 -87.93
C THR A 21 14.54 -2.64 -86.74
N GLU A 22 14.47 -3.21 -85.54
CA GLU A 22 14.78 -2.54 -84.27
C GLU A 22 16.05 -3.10 -83.63
N ILE A 23 16.89 -2.22 -83.07
CA ILE A 23 18.01 -2.57 -82.21
C ILE A 23 17.60 -2.26 -80.77
N GLU A 24 17.71 -3.24 -79.89
CA GLU A 24 17.52 -3.05 -78.45
C GLU A 24 18.85 -2.75 -77.77
N VAL A 25 18.86 -1.66 -77.02
CA VAL A 25 20.04 -1.13 -76.32
C VAL A 25 19.68 -0.90 -74.87
N ASN A 26 20.56 -1.30 -73.96
CA ASN A 26 20.41 -1.10 -72.53
C ASN A 26 21.54 -0.23 -71.99
N PHE A 27 21.18 0.98 -71.54
CA PHE A 27 22.08 1.84 -70.78
C PHE A 27 21.83 1.61 -69.29
N ALA A 28 22.63 0.73 -68.70
CA ALA A 28 22.46 0.33 -67.31
C ALA A 28 22.58 1.54 -66.36
N TRP A 29 21.59 1.67 -65.49
CA TRP A 29 21.65 2.57 -64.34
C TRP A 29 22.50 1.93 -63.23
N ASN A 30 23.30 2.72 -62.54
CA ASN A 30 23.95 2.28 -61.31
C ASN A 30 23.68 3.27 -60.15
N GLU A 31 23.69 2.75 -58.92
CA GLU A 31 23.45 3.55 -57.72
C GLU A 31 24.52 4.63 -57.50
N LEU A 32 25.74 4.43 -58.00
CA LEU A 32 26.87 5.35 -57.79
C LEU A 32 26.97 6.48 -58.82
N ASN A 33 26.64 6.22 -60.09
CA ASN A 33 26.88 7.15 -61.21
C ASN A 33 25.60 7.47 -62.02
N GLY A 34 24.45 6.90 -61.64
CA GLY A 34 23.17 7.13 -62.31
C GLY A 34 23.09 6.57 -63.73
N CYS A 35 22.29 7.22 -64.58
CA CYS A 35 22.22 6.92 -66.01
C CYS A 35 23.42 7.58 -66.74
N PRO A 36 24.09 6.91 -67.70
CA PRO A 36 25.27 7.46 -68.37
C PRO A 36 24.91 8.57 -69.36
N LEU A 37 24.71 9.80 -68.87
CA LEU A 37 24.35 10.97 -69.67
C LEU A 37 25.40 11.31 -70.73
N GLY A 38 24.95 12.01 -71.79
CA GLY A 38 25.78 12.45 -72.90
C GLY A 38 25.85 11.45 -74.05
N GLN A 39 26.85 11.63 -74.93
CA GLN A 39 26.98 10.82 -76.13
C GLN A 39 27.61 9.46 -75.82
N GLN A 40 26.83 8.39 -75.99
CA GLN A 40 27.26 7.00 -75.89
C GLN A 40 27.47 6.41 -77.28
N GLY A 41 28.63 5.79 -77.51
CA GLY A 41 28.95 5.13 -78.76
C GLY A 41 28.82 3.62 -78.66
N MET A 42 28.24 3.00 -79.68
CA MET A 42 28.15 1.55 -79.83
C MET A 42 28.62 1.15 -81.23
N GLU A 43 29.73 0.43 -81.31
CA GLU A 43 30.17 -0.15 -82.58
C GLU A 43 29.30 -1.37 -82.94
N ILE A 44 28.78 -1.39 -84.16
CA ILE A 44 28.02 -2.51 -84.70
C ILE A 44 28.72 -3.04 -85.95
N ARG A 45 28.61 -4.35 -86.18
CA ARG A 45 29.01 -5.03 -87.41
C ARG A 45 27.75 -5.48 -88.14
N VAL A 46 27.75 -5.33 -89.46
CA VAL A 46 26.58 -5.57 -90.31
C VAL A 46 26.96 -6.58 -91.39
N ASP A 47 26.25 -7.70 -91.43
CA ASP A 47 26.39 -8.73 -92.46
C ASP A 47 25.10 -8.80 -93.30
N ASP A 48 25.23 -8.55 -94.60
CA ASP A 48 24.16 -8.61 -95.59
C ASP A 48 24.20 -9.87 -96.46
N GLY A 49 25.10 -10.82 -96.16
CA GLY A 49 25.32 -12.05 -96.93
C GLY A 49 26.31 -11.91 -98.10
N GLY A 50 27.03 -10.80 -98.22
CA GLY A 50 28.11 -10.59 -99.19
C GLY A 50 29.42 -11.33 -98.88
N ASP A 51 30.35 -11.36 -99.84
CA ASP A 51 31.69 -11.93 -99.65
C ASP A 51 32.69 -10.84 -99.21
N TYR A 52 33.10 -10.90 -97.94
CA TYR A 52 34.04 -9.96 -97.31
C TYR A 52 35.44 -10.53 -97.12
N SER A 53 35.75 -11.68 -97.73
CA SER A 53 37.01 -12.41 -97.51
C SER A 53 38.28 -11.65 -97.95
N GLU A 54 38.18 -10.76 -98.94
CA GLU A 54 39.30 -9.92 -99.40
C GLU A 54 39.64 -8.78 -98.42
N ALA A 55 38.62 -8.26 -97.72
CA ALA A 55 38.80 -7.23 -96.68
C ALA A 55 39.18 -7.83 -95.31
N GLY A 56 38.85 -9.11 -95.08
CA GLY A 56 39.17 -9.84 -93.85
C GLY A 56 38.29 -9.51 -92.64
N GLU A 57 37.39 -8.52 -92.75
CA GLU A 57 36.48 -8.10 -91.68
C GLU A 57 35.11 -7.70 -92.26
N LEU A 58 34.05 -7.92 -91.47
CA LEU A 58 32.70 -7.44 -91.79
C LEU A 58 32.63 -5.90 -91.75
N PRO A 59 31.78 -5.27 -92.59
CA PRO A 59 31.48 -3.85 -92.48
C PRO A 59 31.03 -3.50 -91.07
N TYR A 60 31.61 -2.43 -90.51
CA TYR A 60 31.29 -1.95 -89.17
C TYR A 60 31.05 -0.43 -89.18
N GLY A 61 30.34 0.04 -88.16
CA GLY A 61 30.07 1.46 -87.94
C GLY A 61 29.66 1.75 -86.50
N THR A 62 29.74 3.00 -86.09
CA THR A 62 29.37 3.42 -84.73
C THR A 62 27.99 4.07 -84.74
N LEU A 63 27.07 3.53 -83.94
CA LEU A 63 25.85 4.20 -83.54
C LEU A 63 26.14 5.12 -82.36
N LEU A 64 25.72 6.38 -82.45
CA LEU A 64 25.85 7.37 -81.39
C LEU A 64 24.47 7.64 -80.80
N PHE A 65 24.32 7.38 -79.51
CA PHE A 65 23.12 7.67 -78.73
C PHE A 65 23.40 8.89 -77.87
N ASN A 66 22.51 9.87 -77.88
CA ASN A 66 22.60 11.00 -76.97
C ASN A 66 21.60 10.78 -75.83
N ILE A 67 22.12 10.47 -74.64
CA ILE A 67 21.30 10.23 -73.45
C ILE A 67 21.16 11.55 -72.70
N LEU A 68 19.94 12.02 -72.60
CA LEU A 68 19.58 13.30 -71.98
C LEU A 68 18.73 13.04 -70.74
N GLU A 69 18.69 14.03 -69.86
CA GLU A 69 17.76 14.01 -68.74
C GLU A 69 16.32 14.20 -69.24
N ASN A 70 15.39 13.60 -68.53
CA ASN A 70 13.97 13.55 -68.89
C ASN A 70 13.13 14.59 -68.12
N GLY A 71 13.77 15.68 -67.73
CA GLY A 71 13.20 16.73 -66.89
C GLY A 71 12.87 16.34 -65.46
N GLN A 72 13.50 15.31 -64.90
CA GLN A 72 13.31 14.97 -63.49
C GLN A 72 14.18 15.87 -62.60
N PRO A 73 13.61 16.53 -61.56
CA PRO A 73 14.39 17.30 -60.60
C PRO A 73 15.45 16.43 -59.91
N ARG A 74 16.59 17.02 -59.57
CA ARG A 74 17.73 16.33 -58.94
C ARG A 74 18.06 16.94 -57.58
N TRP A 75 18.36 16.05 -56.64
CA TRP A 75 18.93 16.40 -55.35
C TRP A 75 20.43 16.14 -55.33
N GLU A 76 21.19 17.08 -54.80
CA GLU A 76 22.50 16.79 -54.22
C GLU A 76 22.33 16.12 -52.85
N GLY A 77 23.39 15.45 -52.37
CA GLY A 77 23.37 14.82 -51.06
C GLY A 77 23.18 15.83 -49.94
N LEU A 78 22.10 15.70 -49.17
CA LEU A 78 21.82 16.59 -48.04
C LEU A 78 22.76 16.25 -46.86
N PRO A 79 23.38 17.26 -46.22
CA PRO A 79 24.24 17.04 -45.08
C PRO A 79 23.42 16.66 -43.84
N THR A 80 23.91 15.72 -43.04
CA THR A 80 23.38 15.47 -41.70
C THR A 80 23.44 16.76 -40.88
N GLN A 81 22.33 17.11 -40.25
CA GLN A 81 22.23 18.23 -39.33
C GLN A 81 22.40 17.76 -37.89
N THR A 82 23.02 18.59 -37.07
CA THR A 82 23.20 18.32 -35.64
C THR A 82 22.76 19.53 -34.84
N ILE A 83 21.92 19.31 -33.83
CA ILE A 83 21.45 20.31 -32.87
C ILE A 83 21.69 19.79 -31.46
N GLU A 84 21.76 20.68 -30.48
CA GLU A 84 21.70 20.28 -29.07
C GLU A 84 20.24 20.07 -28.66
N GLU A 85 19.99 19.35 -27.56
CA GLU A 85 18.67 19.24 -26.92
C GLU A 85 18.04 20.62 -26.65
N GLY A 86 16.72 20.74 -26.78
CA GLY A 86 16.02 22.03 -26.75
C GLY A 86 16.39 23.00 -27.89
N GLY A 87 17.29 22.60 -28.79
CA GLY A 87 17.82 23.43 -29.87
C GLY A 87 16.98 23.41 -31.14
N SER A 88 17.31 24.31 -32.06
CA SER A 88 16.72 24.38 -33.40
C SER A 88 17.74 24.72 -34.47
N GLY A 89 17.41 24.40 -35.72
CA GLY A 89 18.22 24.67 -36.89
C GLY A 89 17.36 24.98 -38.11
N ILE A 90 17.99 25.59 -39.12
CA ILE A 90 17.36 25.91 -40.41
C ILE A 90 18.36 25.61 -41.52
N ILE A 91 17.92 24.92 -42.57
CA ILE A 91 18.69 24.69 -43.79
C ILE A 91 17.93 25.21 -45.01
N ASP A 92 18.64 25.89 -45.90
CA ASP A 92 18.15 26.26 -47.23
C ASP A 92 18.38 25.09 -48.19
N LEU A 93 17.30 24.56 -48.76
CA LEU A 93 17.32 23.40 -49.65
C LEU A 93 17.63 23.76 -51.11
N LEU A 94 17.43 25.02 -51.50
CA LEU A 94 17.60 25.46 -52.88
C LEU A 94 19.00 25.18 -53.46
N PRO A 95 20.12 25.37 -52.73
CA PRO A 95 21.46 25.06 -53.22
C PRO A 95 21.68 23.58 -53.56
N PHE A 96 20.84 22.68 -53.05
CA PHE A 96 20.94 21.24 -53.27
C PHE A 96 20.01 20.74 -54.38
N LEU A 97 19.35 21.66 -55.10
CA LEU A 97 18.39 21.34 -56.14
C LEU A 97 18.89 21.77 -57.51
N SER A 98 18.66 20.91 -58.49
CA SER A 98 18.86 21.23 -59.91
C SER A 98 17.77 20.60 -60.76
N ASP A 99 17.52 21.17 -61.94
CA ASP A 99 16.45 20.72 -62.82
C ASP A 99 16.81 20.85 -64.30
N THR A 100 16.15 20.04 -65.13
CA THR A 100 16.24 20.11 -66.59
C THR A 100 14.85 20.08 -67.21
N ASP A 101 14.71 20.44 -68.49
CA ASP A 101 13.50 20.17 -69.25
C ASP A 101 13.54 18.75 -69.87
N ASP A 102 12.47 18.36 -70.58
CA ASP A 102 12.35 17.08 -71.28
C ASP A 102 13.37 16.89 -72.42
N THR A 103 14.12 17.94 -72.76
CA THR A 103 15.22 17.94 -73.72
C THR A 103 16.60 18.01 -73.07
N GLY A 104 16.67 17.93 -71.74
CA GLY A 104 17.90 17.98 -70.96
C GLY A 104 18.58 19.36 -70.92
N GLN A 105 17.85 20.45 -71.19
CA GLN A 105 18.36 21.81 -70.96
C GLN A 105 18.12 22.22 -69.51
N PRO A 106 19.05 22.94 -68.87
CA PRO A 106 18.90 23.33 -67.46
C PRO A 106 17.73 24.31 -67.27
N VAL A 107 16.93 24.06 -66.23
CA VAL A 107 15.83 24.90 -65.76
C VAL A 107 16.22 25.49 -64.40
N ASP A 108 15.67 26.67 -64.07
CA ASP A 108 15.94 27.32 -62.79
C ASP A 108 15.30 26.53 -61.64
N ALA A 109 16.10 26.05 -60.68
CA ALA A 109 15.61 25.30 -59.53
C ALA A 109 14.57 26.05 -58.68
N ASN A 110 14.51 27.39 -58.78
CA ASN A 110 13.48 28.20 -58.12
C ASN A 110 12.05 27.97 -58.65
N THR A 111 11.88 27.22 -59.74
CA THR A 111 10.54 26.83 -60.21
C THR A 111 10.04 25.54 -59.57
N LEU A 112 10.91 24.83 -58.83
CA LEU A 112 10.56 23.57 -58.17
C LEU A 112 9.73 23.83 -56.92
N THR A 113 8.70 23.03 -56.71
CA THR A 113 7.96 22.98 -55.45
C THR A 113 8.55 21.89 -54.55
N VAL A 114 8.91 22.24 -53.32
CA VAL A 114 9.40 21.31 -52.31
C VAL A 114 8.31 20.99 -51.29
N SER A 115 8.25 19.74 -50.84
CA SER A 115 7.30 19.29 -49.81
C SER A 115 7.90 18.22 -48.91
N ILE A 116 7.43 18.15 -47.67
CA ILE A 116 7.75 17.06 -46.75
C ILE A 116 6.83 15.87 -47.07
N VAL A 117 7.42 14.71 -47.34
CA VAL A 117 6.69 13.45 -47.63
C VAL A 117 6.41 12.69 -46.35
N SER A 118 7.44 12.57 -45.50
CA SER A 118 7.36 11.84 -44.24
C SER A 118 8.48 12.26 -43.30
N THR A 119 8.23 12.09 -42.01
CA THR A 119 9.19 12.26 -40.91
C THR A 119 9.19 10.98 -40.07
N SER A 120 10.29 10.71 -39.36
CA SER A 120 10.41 9.61 -38.39
C SER A 120 10.66 10.18 -37.00
N ASN A 121 10.19 9.53 -35.95
CA ASN A 121 10.42 9.95 -34.55
C ASN A 121 9.98 11.42 -34.34
N ASP A 122 8.71 11.72 -34.63
CA ASP A 122 8.12 13.06 -34.47
C ASP A 122 8.07 13.51 -33.00
N GLU A 123 8.24 12.56 -32.08
CA GLU A 123 8.43 12.79 -30.65
C GLU A 123 9.81 13.37 -30.30
N VAL A 124 10.78 13.35 -31.23
CA VAL A 124 12.16 13.82 -31.02
C VAL A 124 12.43 15.16 -31.72
N VAL A 125 12.05 15.30 -32.99
CA VAL A 125 12.26 16.52 -33.79
C VAL A 125 10.99 16.89 -34.55
N THR A 126 10.61 18.16 -34.51
CA THR A 126 9.57 18.72 -35.37
C THR A 126 10.16 19.40 -36.60
N PHE A 127 9.50 19.29 -37.75
CA PHE A 127 9.94 19.91 -39.00
C PHE A 127 8.88 20.88 -39.53
N THR A 128 9.33 22.04 -40.00
CA THR A 128 8.50 23.03 -40.70
C THR A 128 9.20 23.46 -41.98
N LEU A 129 8.48 23.41 -43.10
CA LEU A 129 8.99 23.83 -44.41
C LEU A 129 8.28 25.11 -44.85
N ASP A 130 9.06 26.14 -45.18
CA ASP A 130 8.59 27.39 -45.79
C ASP A 130 9.36 27.64 -47.11
N ASP A 131 8.69 27.44 -48.25
CA ASP A 131 9.29 27.31 -49.58
C ASP A 131 10.47 26.32 -49.62
N TYR A 132 11.70 26.84 -49.52
CA TYR A 132 12.95 26.06 -49.53
C TYR A 132 13.65 26.03 -48.18
N ALA A 133 13.19 26.80 -47.20
CA ALA A 133 13.76 26.83 -45.86
C ALA A 133 13.11 25.74 -45.01
N LEU A 134 13.89 24.70 -44.69
CA LEU A 134 13.48 23.66 -43.76
C LEU A 134 14.00 23.99 -42.37
N ALA A 135 13.07 24.35 -41.48
CA ALA A 135 13.32 24.51 -40.06
C ALA A 135 13.07 23.18 -39.32
N PHE A 136 13.87 22.91 -38.30
CA PHE A 136 13.74 21.74 -37.44
C PHE A 136 14.12 22.09 -35.99
N GLU A 137 13.41 21.52 -35.03
CA GLU A 137 13.53 21.85 -33.60
C GLU A 137 13.32 20.61 -32.74
N ALA A 138 14.13 20.45 -31.68
CA ALA A 138 13.95 19.41 -30.69
C ALA A 138 12.61 19.60 -29.95
N VAL A 139 11.90 18.51 -29.68
CA VAL A 139 10.57 18.58 -29.05
C VAL A 139 10.64 18.98 -27.58
N ASP A 140 11.72 18.61 -26.90
CA ASP A 140 11.96 18.83 -25.46
C ASP A 140 13.45 19.17 -25.22
N ASP A 141 13.74 19.69 -24.03
CA ASP A 141 15.10 19.92 -23.52
C ASP A 141 15.74 18.61 -23.02
N ASP A 142 14.93 17.59 -22.73
CA ASP A 142 15.33 16.30 -22.10
C ASP A 142 15.27 15.12 -23.10
N ILE A 143 15.73 15.30 -24.35
CA ILE A 143 15.52 14.28 -25.40
C ILE A 143 16.76 14.01 -26.25
N ASN A 144 16.97 12.74 -26.57
CA ASN A 144 18.08 12.28 -27.39
C ASN A 144 17.61 11.50 -28.62
N GLY A 145 18.53 11.30 -29.58
CA GLY A 145 18.32 10.43 -30.72
C GLY A 145 18.43 11.15 -32.06
N GLN A 146 17.76 10.60 -33.08
CA GLN A 146 17.79 11.14 -34.43
C GLN A 146 16.42 11.03 -35.08
N SER A 147 16.16 11.94 -36.01
CA SER A 147 14.98 11.96 -36.85
C SER A 147 15.41 12.03 -38.33
N ILE A 148 14.64 11.40 -39.20
CA ILE A 148 14.85 11.38 -40.65
C ILE A 148 13.66 12.07 -41.29
N VAL A 149 13.93 13.04 -42.16
CA VAL A 149 12.92 13.70 -42.98
C VAL A 149 13.12 13.31 -44.45
N THR A 150 12.03 12.92 -45.11
CA THR A 150 11.97 12.65 -46.54
C THR A 150 11.34 13.84 -47.25
N LEU A 151 12.10 14.47 -48.14
CA LEU A 151 11.73 15.64 -48.91
C LEU A 151 11.47 15.26 -50.36
N ARG A 152 10.52 15.94 -51.00
CA ARG A 152 10.21 15.79 -52.42
C ARG A 152 10.34 17.11 -53.14
N ALA A 153 11.02 17.12 -54.28
CA ALA A 153 11.02 18.21 -55.25
C ALA A 153 10.16 17.83 -56.47
N SER A 154 9.40 18.79 -56.99
CA SER A 154 8.58 18.62 -58.19
C SER A 154 8.57 19.88 -59.05
N ASP A 155 8.71 19.71 -60.36
CA ASP A 155 8.53 20.74 -61.39
C ASP A 155 7.06 20.82 -61.89
N GLY A 156 6.18 19.96 -61.39
CA GLY A 156 4.78 19.82 -61.81
C GLY A 156 4.51 18.66 -62.78
N GLU A 157 5.54 18.05 -63.36
CA GLU A 157 5.44 16.89 -64.26
C GLU A 157 6.13 15.66 -63.68
N GLN A 158 7.34 15.85 -63.16
CA GLN A 158 8.20 14.84 -62.55
C GLN A 158 8.43 15.12 -61.07
N ILE A 159 8.92 14.11 -60.36
CA ILE A 159 9.25 14.20 -58.93
C ILE A 159 10.56 13.49 -58.62
N SER A 160 11.23 13.95 -57.58
CA SER A 160 12.35 13.23 -56.95
C SER A 160 12.33 13.41 -55.44
N GLU A 161 12.85 12.41 -54.72
CA GLU A 161 12.86 12.37 -53.26
C GLU A 161 14.27 12.22 -52.73
N GLN A 162 14.52 12.82 -51.56
CA GLN A 162 15.79 12.77 -50.85
C GLN A 162 15.55 12.75 -49.35
N THR A 163 16.40 12.06 -48.60
CA THR A 163 16.35 12.03 -47.14
C THR A 163 17.44 12.90 -46.53
N MET A 164 17.14 13.46 -45.36
CA MET A 164 18.08 14.16 -44.48
C MET A 164 17.94 13.64 -43.05
N ILE A 165 19.06 13.52 -42.35
CA ILE A 165 19.12 13.09 -40.96
C ILE A 165 19.35 14.33 -40.09
N VAL A 166 18.56 14.48 -39.03
CA VAL A 166 18.80 15.42 -37.94
C VAL A 166 19.14 14.60 -36.69
N GLN A 167 20.30 14.86 -36.11
CA GLN A 167 20.76 14.22 -34.87
C GLN A 167 20.73 15.22 -33.72
N ILE A 168 20.19 14.81 -32.58
CA ILE A 168 20.28 15.57 -31.33
C ILE A 168 21.52 15.12 -30.58
N ASN A 169 22.40 16.07 -30.27
CA ASN A 169 23.45 15.88 -29.29
C ASN A 169 22.83 16.05 -27.91
N PRO A 170 22.96 15.06 -27.02
CA PRO A 170 22.63 15.27 -25.62
C PRO A 170 23.56 16.33 -25.05
N SER A 171 22.97 17.32 -24.38
CA SER A 171 23.70 18.11 -23.39
C SER A 171 23.52 17.41 -22.04
N ASN A 172 24.25 17.85 -21.02
CA ASN A 172 24.31 17.10 -19.76
C ASN A 172 23.13 17.44 -18.85
N ASP A 173 22.23 16.49 -18.64
CA ASP A 173 21.09 16.48 -17.74
C ASP A 173 21.44 15.91 -16.37
N ALA A 174 20.85 16.48 -15.30
CA ALA A 174 21.00 15.89 -13.98
C ALA A 174 20.26 14.53 -13.87
N PRO A 175 20.82 13.52 -13.18
CA PRO A 175 20.16 12.26 -12.94
C PRO A 175 18.83 12.42 -12.20
N ARG A 176 17.90 11.49 -12.40
CA ARG A 176 16.53 11.53 -11.87
C ARG A 176 16.23 10.30 -11.02
N ILE A 177 15.35 10.47 -10.02
CA ILE A 177 14.83 9.38 -9.19
C ILE A 177 13.32 9.28 -9.35
N ASN A 178 12.83 8.09 -9.70
CA ASN A 178 11.40 7.79 -9.67
C ASN A 178 10.90 7.56 -8.23
N LEU A 179 10.18 8.55 -7.70
CA LEU A 179 9.60 8.52 -6.36
C LEU A 179 8.24 7.83 -6.26
N GLU A 180 7.70 7.27 -7.35
CA GLU A 180 6.38 6.67 -7.35
C GLU A 180 6.26 5.59 -6.25
N ASN A 181 5.24 5.73 -5.40
CA ASN A 181 4.93 4.89 -4.23
C ASN A 181 5.88 5.04 -3.04
N ILE A 182 6.79 6.01 -3.07
CA ILE A 182 7.71 6.31 -1.96
C ILE A 182 7.69 7.79 -1.59
N GLU A 183 6.78 8.61 -2.12
CA GLU A 183 6.67 10.04 -1.80
C GLU A 183 6.20 10.26 -0.36
N ASN A 184 5.26 9.43 0.10
CA ASN A 184 4.66 9.47 1.43
C ASN A 184 4.64 8.06 2.03
N ILE A 185 5.43 7.86 3.07
CA ILE A 185 5.58 6.57 3.74
C ILE A 185 4.94 6.66 5.13
N GLN A 186 4.18 5.64 5.50
CA GLN A 186 3.73 5.42 6.89
C GLN A 186 4.62 4.34 7.50
N LEU A 187 5.23 4.61 8.65
CA LEU A 187 6.18 3.68 9.28
C LEU A 187 5.96 3.64 10.80
N LYS A 188 5.88 2.44 11.38
CA LYS A 188 5.84 2.31 12.83
C LYS A 188 7.20 2.69 13.43
N ARG A 189 7.19 3.35 14.59
CA ARG A 189 8.40 3.71 15.32
C ARG A 189 9.31 2.50 15.53
N ASN A 190 10.60 2.67 15.28
CA ASN A 190 11.67 1.66 15.35
C ASN A 190 11.55 0.50 14.35
N GLU A 191 10.54 0.50 13.48
CA GLU A 191 10.44 -0.49 12.41
C GLU A 191 11.38 -0.12 11.26
N GLN A 192 11.92 -1.15 10.59
CA GLN A 192 12.83 -0.98 9.48
C GLN A 192 12.10 -1.17 8.15
N MET A 193 12.20 -0.18 7.26
CA MET A 193 11.80 -0.30 5.86
C MET A 193 13.03 -0.20 4.97
N VAL A 194 13.11 -1.03 3.93
CA VAL A 194 14.23 -1.03 2.99
C VAL A 194 13.72 -0.76 1.58
N ILE A 195 14.32 0.21 0.90
CA ILE A 195 13.95 0.66 -0.44
C ILE A 195 15.19 0.55 -1.34
N ASP A 196 15.03 -0.09 -2.50
CA ASP A 196 16.04 -0.06 -3.56
C ASP A 196 15.90 1.25 -4.34
N LEU A 197 16.90 2.13 -4.22
CA LEU A 197 16.92 3.41 -4.92
C LEU A 197 17.60 3.30 -6.29
N VAL A 198 18.55 2.38 -6.47
CA VAL A 198 19.32 2.28 -7.72
C VAL A 198 18.44 1.85 -8.89
N SER A 199 17.50 0.91 -8.67
CA SER A 199 16.53 0.54 -9.70
C SER A 199 15.53 1.65 -10.07
N ARG A 200 15.54 2.76 -9.34
CA ARG A 200 14.69 3.93 -9.56
C ARG A 200 15.45 5.12 -10.15
N ILE A 201 16.76 4.99 -10.38
CA ILE A 201 17.58 6.05 -10.99
C ILE A 201 17.52 5.92 -12.51
N SER A 202 17.33 7.04 -13.18
CA SER A 202 17.42 7.16 -14.63
C SER A 202 18.13 8.45 -14.99
N ASP A 203 18.91 8.40 -16.04
CA ASP A 203 19.61 9.54 -16.61
C ASP A 203 19.45 9.46 -18.15
N ILE A 204 19.37 10.61 -18.80
CA ILE A 204 19.02 10.72 -20.22
C ILE A 204 20.26 10.54 -21.09
N ASP A 205 21.41 11.02 -20.64
CA ASP A 205 22.64 11.06 -21.44
C ASP A 205 23.74 10.15 -20.88
N ASP A 206 23.77 9.96 -19.56
CA ASP A 206 24.76 9.15 -18.88
C ASP A 206 24.16 7.83 -18.37
N PRO A 207 24.97 6.78 -18.16
CA PRO A 207 24.49 5.57 -17.50
C PRO A 207 24.08 5.85 -16.06
N ALA A 208 22.90 5.38 -15.64
CA ALA A 208 22.39 5.53 -14.28
C ALA A 208 23.35 5.02 -13.17
N GLU A 209 24.27 4.10 -13.50
CA GLU A 209 25.29 3.57 -12.58
C GLU A 209 26.39 4.60 -12.23
N GLU A 210 26.55 5.65 -13.04
CA GLU A 210 27.54 6.71 -12.81
C GLU A 210 27.02 7.80 -11.86
N ALA A 211 25.71 7.84 -11.59
CA ALA A 211 25.11 8.80 -10.67
C ALA A 211 25.51 8.55 -9.21
N PHE A 212 25.85 9.62 -8.50
CA PHE A 212 26.18 9.61 -7.09
C PHE A 212 24.99 10.09 -6.25
N LEU A 213 24.51 9.22 -5.36
CA LEU A 213 23.37 9.48 -4.49
C LEU A 213 23.80 9.67 -3.03
N THR A 214 23.32 10.75 -2.42
CA THR A 214 23.40 10.98 -0.98
C THR A 214 22.01 11.06 -0.35
N VAL A 215 21.92 10.59 0.90
CA VAL A 215 20.67 10.53 1.64
C VAL A 215 20.86 11.17 3.00
N ALA A 216 19.97 12.10 3.33
CA ALA A 216 19.90 12.74 4.64
C ALA A 216 18.47 12.66 5.18
N SER A 217 18.33 12.64 6.50
CA SER A 217 17.03 12.64 7.17
C SER A 217 16.94 13.73 8.23
N SER A 218 15.74 14.23 8.50
CA SER A 218 15.44 15.18 9.58
C SER A 218 15.86 14.63 10.94
N GLU A 219 15.61 13.34 11.20
CA GLU A 219 16.15 12.61 12.33
C GLU A 219 17.52 12.02 11.98
N SER A 220 18.55 12.34 12.77
CA SER A 220 19.91 11.86 12.52
C SER A 220 19.97 10.33 12.54
N GLY A 221 20.35 9.73 11.41
CA GLY A 221 20.48 8.27 11.27
C GLY A 221 19.16 7.54 10.99
N GLY A 222 18.06 8.29 10.81
CA GLY A 222 16.74 7.79 10.45
C GLY A 222 16.64 7.23 9.03
N ALA A 223 17.42 7.78 8.10
CA ALA A 223 17.66 7.21 6.78
C ALA A 223 19.14 6.89 6.60
N ARG A 224 19.45 5.69 6.09
CA ARG A 224 20.82 5.21 5.85
C ARG A 224 20.90 4.62 4.46
N TYR A 225 21.85 5.07 3.66
CA TYR A 225 22.04 4.58 2.30
C TYR A 225 23.32 3.76 2.18
N ASN A 226 23.22 2.58 1.56
CA ASN A 226 24.36 1.73 1.27
C ASN A 226 24.78 1.88 -0.20
N LEU A 227 25.89 2.59 -0.42
CA LEU A 227 26.46 2.86 -1.74
C LEU A 227 26.82 1.61 -2.54
N LEU A 228 27.12 0.48 -1.90
CA LEU A 228 27.51 -0.75 -2.59
C LEU A 228 26.31 -1.56 -3.07
N THR A 229 25.19 -1.48 -2.34
CA THR A 229 24.00 -2.29 -2.63
C THR A 229 22.86 -1.49 -3.22
N GLY A 230 22.92 -0.16 -3.21
CA GLY A 230 21.84 0.71 -3.69
C GLY A 230 20.61 0.78 -2.78
N MET A 231 20.70 0.21 -1.57
CA MET A 231 19.57 0.10 -0.66
C MET A 231 19.57 1.24 0.34
N MET A 232 18.44 1.94 0.44
CA MET A 232 18.13 2.85 1.54
C MET A 232 17.37 2.10 2.62
N THR A 233 17.79 2.28 3.87
CA THR A 233 17.10 1.79 5.07
C THR A 233 16.53 2.97 5.82
N LEU A 234 15.23 2.92 6.10
CA LEU A 234 14.50 3.85 6.96
C LEU A 234 14.22 3.18 8.30
N GLN A 235 14.52 3.86 9.39
CA GLN A 235 14.18 3.46 10.75
C GLN A 235 14.23 4.69 11.66
N PHE A 236 13.08 5.11 12.16
CA PHE A 236 12.95 6.35 12.94
C PHE A 236 12.54 6.05 14.39
N GLU A 237 13.12 6.78 15.34
CA GLU A 237 12.78 6.69 16.76
C GLU A 237 11.75 7.77 17.16
N GLN A 238 11.72 8.92 16.49
CA GLN A 238 10.81 10.02 16.81
C GLN A 238 9.52 9.95 16.00
N VAL A 239 8.40 9.96 16.72
CA VAL A 239 7.06 10.00 16.14
C VAL A 239 6.78 11.36 15.51
N GLY A 240 5.94 11.37 14.47
CA GLY A 240 5.57 12.54 13.70
C GLY A 240 6.11 12.51 12.28
N GLU A 241 5.92 13.63 11.59
CA GLU A 241 6.38 13.81 10.21
C GLU A 241 7.90 13.98 10.17
N GLN A 242 8.57 13.11 9.41
CA GLN A 242 9.99 13.14 9.14
C GLN A 242 10.21 13.37 7.64
N THR A 243 11.32 14.02 7.29
CA THR A 243 11.69 14.29 5.90
C THR A 243 12.99 13.57 5.58
N VAL A 244 13.01 12.87 4.46
CA VAL A 244 14.23 12.30 3.86
C VAL A 244 14.55 13.09 2.61
N THR A 245 15.76 13.68 2.57
CA THR A 245 16.28 14.39 1.40
C THR A 245 17.20 13.46 0.64
N LEU A 246 16.94 13.31 -0.65
CA LEU A 246 17.77 12.57 -1.60
C LEU A 246 18.43 13.59 -2.51
N GLU A 247 19.75 13.62 -2.57
CA GLU A 247 20.51 14.46 -3.50
C GLU A 247 21.26 13.53 -4.44
N ILE A 248 20.92 13.60 -5.72
CA ILE A 248 21.53 12.80 -6.78
C ILE A 248 22.27 13.72 -7.73
N MET A 249 23.50 13.38 -8.05
CA MET A 249 24.37 14.19 -8.90
C MET A 249 25.19 13.31 -9.82
N ASP A 250 25.47 13.81 -11.01
CA ASP A 250 26.49 13.27 -11.89
C ASP A 250 27.79 14.09 -11.69
N LYS A 251 28.61 14.20 -12.73
CA LYS A 251 29.84 14.99 -12.73
C LYS A 251 29.62 16.51 -12.87
N TYR A 252 28.48 16.96 -13.39
CA TYR A 252 28.25 18.32 -13.85
C TYR A 252 27.00 18.99 -13.25
N ASP A 253 25.94 18.24 -12.96
CA ASP A 253 24.65 18.74 -12.46
C ASP A 253 24.07 17.88 -11.31
N THR A 254 23.01 18.38 -10.65
CA THR A 254 22.47 17.81 -9.41
C THR A 254 20.97 18.04 -9.28
N ASN A 255 20.23 17.00 -8.90
CA ASN A 255 18.82 17.04 -8.52
C ASN A 255 18.62 16.72 -7.05
N ILE A 256 17.62 17.36 -6.44
CA ILE A 256 17.26 17.17 -5.04
C ILE A 256 15.78 16.80 -4.94
N TYR A 257 15.51 15.73 -4.20
CA TYR A 257 14.19 15.18 -3.93
C TYR A 257 13.90 15.13 -2.43
N GLN A 258 12.63 15.21 -2.06
CA GLN A 258 12.19 15.04 -0.68
C GLN A 258 11.07 14.00 -0.58
N ILE A 259 11.22 13.10 0.38
CA ILE A 259 10.24 12.09 0.75
C ILE A 259 9.73 12.43 2.16
N THR A 260 8.43 12.25 2.38
CA THR A 260 7.81 12.41 3.69
C THR A 260 7.58 11.04 4.33
N VAL A 261 8.04 10.85 5.56
CA VAL A 261 7.84 9.63 6.35
C VAL A 261 7.04 10.01 7.60
N ASN A 262 5.80 9.58 7.68
CA ASN A 262 4.96 9.75 8.86
C ASN A 262 5.19 8.58 9.82
N VAL A 263 5.84 8.87 10.94
CA VAL A 263 6.23 7.87 11.94
C VAL A 263 5.18 7.83 13.04
N TYR A 264 4.51 6.69 13.19
CA TYR A 264 3.48 6.52 14.22
C TYR A 264 3.93 5.59 15.34
N ASP A 265 3.46 5.83 16.56
CA ASP A 265 3.64 4.90 17.69
C ASP A 265 2.55 3.83 17.70
N ALA A 266 1.30 4.30 17.55
CA ALA A 266 0.10 3.50 17.57
C ALA A 266 -0.92 4.10 16.60
N LEU A 267 -1.76 3.24 16.03
CA LEU A 267 -2.92 3.58 15.23
C LEU A 267 -4.04 4.15 16.12
N PRO A 268 -4.93 4.99 15.58
CA PRO A 268 -6.05 5.53 16.34
C PRO A 268 -7.03 4.41 16.73
N LEU A 269 -7.29 4.27 18.02
CA LEU A 269 -8.39 3.44 18.55
C LEU A 269 -9.63 4.31 18.71
N GLU A 270 -10.65 4.02 17.91
CA GLU A 270 -11.89 4.80 17.89
C GLU A 270 -12.96 4.15 18.78
N ILE A 271 -13.52 4.94 19.70
CA ILE A 271 -14.61 4.53 20.58
C ILE A 271 -15.83 5.39 20.26
N SER A 272 -16.95 4.77 19.92
CA SER A 272 -18.24 5.43 19.68
C SER A 272 -19.15 5.31 20.90
N VAL A 273 -19.93 6.36 21.17
CA VAL A 273 -21.03 6.36 22.17
C VAL A 273 -22.39 6.10 21.54
N VAL A 274 -22.43 5.91 20.22
CA VAL A 274 -23.63 5.58 19.46
C VAL A 274 -23.40 4.23 18.81
N ASP A 275 -24.38 3.35 18.90
CA ASP A 275 -24.34 2.05 18.23
C ASP A 275 -24.63 2.20 16.73
N ASP A 276 -23.71 2.84 16.02
CA ASP A 276 -23.78 3.09 14.57
C ASP A 276 -22.69 2.34 13.78
N GLY A 277 -21.86 1.57 14.48
CA GLY A 277 -20.78 0.78 13.91
C GLY A 277 -19.58 1.59 13.37
N THR A 278 -19.49 2.91 13.63
CA THR A 278 -18.43 3.75 13.05
C THR A 278 -17.08 3.56 13.72
N GLY A 279 -17.02 3.49 15.05
CA GLY A 279 -15.79 3.24 15.80
C GLY A 279 -15.39 1.77 15.84
N HIS A 280 -14.23 1.45 16.40
CA HIS A 280 -13.79 0.08 16.67
C HIS A 280 -14.51 -0.52 17.90
N ILE A 281 -14.84 0.33 18.87
CA ILE A 281 -15.51 -0.05 20.12
C ILE A 281 -16.78 0.80 20.25
N TYR A 282 -17.91 0.18 20.56
CA TYR A 282 -19.09 0.87 21.07
C TYR A 282 -19.08 0.82 22.59
N ALA A 283 -19.24 1.97 23.24
CA ALA A 283 -19.25 2.10 24.69
C ALA A 283 -20.54 2.81 25.14
N ASP A 284 -21.38 2.08 25.88
CA ASP A 284 -22.58 2.59 26.53
C ASP A 284 -22.36 2.70 28.03
N MET A 285 -22.94 3.74 28.65
CA MET A 285 -22.83 3.95 30.10
C MET A 285 -24.20 4.18 30.72
N THR A 286 -24.51 3.35 31.71
CA THR A 286 -25.76 3.38 32.47
C THR A 286 -25.48 3.79 33.93
N ASN A 287 -26.53 4.04 34.72
CA ASN A 287 -26.43 4.53 36.10
C ASN A 287 -25.67 5.86 36.22
N THR A 288 -25.99 6.81 35.33
CA THR A 288 -25.26 8.07 35.13
C THR A 288 -25.90 9.28 35.84
N TYR A 289 -26.69 9.04 36.90
CA TYR A 289 -27.27 10.11 37.71
C TYR A 289 -26.44 10.41 38.96
N ILE A 290 -26.63 11.59 39.53
CA ILE A 290 -26.04 11.98 40.83
C ILE A 290 -26.47 10.98 41.91
N GLY A 291 -25.51 10.49 42.69
CA GLY A 291 -25.65 9.46 43.72
C GLY A 291 -25.55 8.03 43.19
N GLN A 292 -25.36 7.83 41.89
CA GLN A 292 -25.21 6.48 41.31
C GLN A 292 -23.77 6.20 40.88
N THR A 293 -23.41 4.91 40.92
CA THR A 293 -22.13 4.40 40.40
C THR A 293 -22.33 3.92 38.96
N PRO A 294 -21.70 4.57 37.96
CA PRO A 294 -21.92 4.23 36.56
C PRO A 294 -21.47 2.80 36.23
N THR A 295 -22.17 2.18 35.29
CA THR A 295 -21.80 0.88 34.73
C THR A 295 -21.57 1.04 33.24
N VAL A 296 -20.39 0.67 32.76
CA VAL A 296 -20.03 0.74 31.34
C VAL A 296 -20.14 -0.62 30.68
N THR A 297 -20.72 -0.65 29.49
CA THR A 297 -20.74 -1.81 28.61
C THR A 297 -20.01 -1.47 27.31
N MET A 298 -18.99 -2.25 26.98
CA MET A 298 -18.18 -2.08 25.77
C MET A 298 -18.33 -3.30 24.86
N THR A 299 -18.52 -3.08 23.56
CA THR A 299 -18.56 -4.13 22.54
C THR A 299 -17.67 -3.76 21.36
N LEU A 300 -17.07 -4.77 20.72
CA LEU A 300 -16.37 -4.56 19.45
C LEU A 300 -17.37 -4.42 18.31
N THR A 301 -17.09 -3.53 17.38
CA THR A 301 -17.86 -3.39 16.14
C THR A 301 -17.25 -4.26 15.03
N GLU A 302 -17.90 -4.30 13.87
CA GLU A 302 -17.36 -4.99 12.68
C GLU A 302 -16.08 -4.35 12.12
N ASN A 303 -15.80 -3.09 12.47
CA ASN A 303 -14.58 -2.38 12.06
C ASN A 303 -13.37 -2.73 12.96
N ALA A 304 -13.58 -3.41 14.08
CA ALA A 304 -12.51 -3.78 14.98
C ALA A 304 -11.60 -4.86 14.37
N PRO A 305 -10.26 -4.69 14.39
CA PRO A 305 -9.36 -5.79 14.12
C PRO A 305 -9.44 -6.82 15.25
N VAL A 306 -8.83 -7.99 15.03
CA VAL A 306 -8.74 -9.02 16.06
C VAL A 306 -7.69 -8.61 17.09
N PHE A 307 -8.15 -8.06 18.22
CA PHE A 307 -7.27 -7.67 19.31
C PHE A 307 -6.75 -8.89 20.10
N THR A 308 -5.44 -8.91 20.36
CA THR A 308 -4.78 -9.90 21.22
C THR A 308 -4.52 -9.36 22.62
N TYR A 309 -4.50 -8.04 22.77
CA TYR A 309 -4.37 -7.33 24.05
C TYR A 309 -5.25 -6.08 24.05
N MET A 310 -5.90 -5.80 25.17
CA MET A 310 -6.69 -4.58 25.38
C MET A 310 -6.59 -4.15 26.85
N LYS A 311 -6.46 -2.84 27.07
CA LYS A 311 -6.43 -2.24 28.41
C LYS A 311 -7.23 -0.95 28.42
N ALA A 312 -8.07 -0.80 29.44
CA ALA A 312 -8.83 0.42 29.70
C ALA A 312 -8.27 1.13 30.94
N THR A 313 -8.21 2.47 30.86
CA THR A 313 -7.85 3.34 31.98
C THR A 313 -8.89 4.43 32.10
N TRP A 314 -9.58 4.44 33.23
CA TRP A 314 -10.64 5.37 33.57
C TRP A 314 -10.14 6.38 34.60
N ASN A 315 -10.53 7.64 34.45
CA ASN A 315 -10.44 8.64 35.52
C ASN A 315 -11.82 9.19 35.84
N VAL A 316 -12.03 9.52 37.12
CA VAL A 316 -13.18 10.32 37.56
C VAL A 316 -12.67 11.64 38.10
N CYS A 317 -13.23 12.73 37.58
CA CYS A 317 -12.87 14.08 37.91
C CYS A 317 -14.12 14.92 38.13
N ASN A 318 -14.01 16.00 38.89
CA ASN A 318 -15.12 16.95 39.07
C ASN A 318 -14.83 18.27 38.34
N GLU A 319 -15.77 18.71 37.51
CA GLU A 319 -15.63 19.92 36.68
C GLU A 319 -15.66 21.21 37.52
N LEU A 320 -16.34 21.24 38.67
CA LEU A 320 -16.40 22.43 39.52
C LEU A 320 -15.08 22.67 40.27
N THR A 321 -14.44 21.59 40.73
CA THR A 321 -13.18 21.67 41.47
C THR A 321 -11.95 21.63 40.55
N GLY A 322 -12.08 21.03 39.37
CA GLY A 322 -10.97 20.73 38.48
C GLY A 322 -10.04 19.64 39.01
N THR A 323 -10.49 18.84 39.98
CA THR A 323 -9.70 17.76 40.60
C THR A 323 -10.11 16.38 40.09
N CYS A 324 -9.11 15.52 39.88
CA CYS A 324 -9.28 14.12 39.52
C CYS A 324 -8.82 13.27 40.70
N ASP A 325 -9.75 12.55 41.30
CA ASP A 325 -9.54 11.90 42.59
C ASP A 325 -9.68 10.37 42.50
N GLY A 326 -10.01 9.82 41.32
CA GLY A 326 -10.07 8.38 41.13
C GLY A 326 -9.51 7.91 39.78
N LEU A 327 -8.86 6.75 39.82
CA LEU A 327 -8.20 6.11 38.68
C LEU A 327 -8.45 4.60 38.75
N LEU A 328 -9.08 4.04 37.71
CA LEU A 328 -9.30 2.61 37.57
C LEU A 328 -8.64 2.13 36.28
N SER A 329 -7.76 1.13 36.37
CA SER A 329 -7.11 0.55 35.20
C SER A 329 -7.17 -0.97 35.25
N TYR A 330 -7.60 -1.58 34.16
CA TYR A 330 -7.70 -3.04 34.05
C TYR A 330 -7.46 -3.50 32.62
N GLU A 331 -6.96 -4.73 32.52
CA GLU A 331 -6.84 -5.44 31.25
C GLU A 331 -8.18 -6.07 30.91
N MET A 332 -8.56 -5.99 29.64
CA MET A 332 -9.81 -6.55 29.15
C MET A 332 -9.55 -7.97 28.64
N ASP A 333 -10.38 -8.91 29.07
CA ASP A 333 -10.29 -10.29 28.64
C ASP A 333 -10.75 -10.41 27.18
N VAL A 334 -9.79 -10.50 26.25
CA VAL A 334 -10.05 -10.56 24.80
C VAL A 334 -10.90 -11.78 24.38
N SER A 335 -11.01 -12.81 25.23
CA SER A 335 -11.92 -13.95 24.97
C SER A 335 -13.41 -13.56 25.01
N GLN A 336 -13.74 -12.45 25.69
CA GLN A 336 -15.10 -11.90 25.79
C GLN A 336 -15.45 -10.94 24.65
N SER A 337 -14.57 -10.78 23.65
CA SER A 337 -14.78 -9.90 22.48
C SER A 337 -16.11 -10.13 21.76
N SER A 338 -16.63 -11.36 21.77
CA SER A 338 -17.92 -11.71 21.15
C SER A 338 -19.15 -11.34 21.98
N THR A 339 -19.02 -11.23 23.30
CA THR A 339 -20.13 -10.92 24.23
C THR A 339 -20.07 -9.49 24.76
N GLY A 340 -18.93 -8.82 24.60
CA GLY A 340 -18.66 -7.53 25.21
C GLY A 340 -18.20 -7.64 26.66
N TRP A 341 -17.80 -6.50 27.21
CA TRP A 341 -17.35 -6.34 28.59
C TRP A 341 -18.31 -5.42 29.31
N THR A 342 -18.73 -5.81 30.52
CA THR A 342 -19.52 -4.95 31.40
C THR A 342 -18.78 -4.77 32.71
N ASN A 343 -18.59 -3.53 33.15
CA ASN A 343 -17.85 -3.21 34.36
C ASN A 343 -18.52 -2.08 35.13
N VAL A 344 -18.69 -2.25 36.44
CA VAL A 344 -19.15 -1.19 37.34
C VAL A 344 -17.94 -0.31 37.67
N LEU A 345 -18.05 1.00 37.46
CA LEU A 345 -16.94 1.94 37.65
C LEU A 345 -16.74 2.29 39.13
N GLU A 346 -16.35 1.29 39.92
CA GLU A 346 -15.89 1.44 41.30
C GLU A 346 -14.48 2.05 41.30
N MET A 347 -14.41 3.38 41.23
CA MET A 347 -13.17 4.12 41.05
C MET A 347 -12.33 4.13 42.34
N PRO A 348 -11.15 3.50 42.38
CA PRO A 348 -10.24 3.62 43.52
C PRO A 348 -9.77 5.06 43.72
N SER A 349 -9.73 5.52 44.97
CA SER A 349 -9.28 6.87 45.32
C SER A 349 -7.77 7.00 45.17
N LEU A 350 -7.34 8.09 44.52
CA LEU A 350 -5.93 8.49 44.44
C LEU A 350 -5.44 9.19 45.71
N VAL A 351 -6.36 9.67 46.54
CA VAL A 351 -6.06 10.46 47.75
C VAL A 351 -6.07 9.58 49.00
N PHE A 352 -6.97 8.60 49.05
CA PHE A 352 -7.19 7.75 50.21
C PHE A 352 -7.01 6.26 49.83
N GLU A 353 -5.90 5.67 50.28
CA GLU A 353 -5.58 4.27 49.97
C GLU A 353 -6.66 3.31 50.51
N GLY A 354 -7.16 2.43 49.64
CA GLY A 354 -8.18 1.43 49.97
C GLY A 354 -9.61 1.95 50.00
N GLN A 355 -9.86 3.22 49.66
CA GLN A 355 -11.21 3.79 49.55
C GLN A 355 -11.58 4.03 48.08
N LEU A 356 -12.88 4.18 47.81
CA LEU A 356 -13.38 4.64 46.52
C LEU A 356 -13.32 6.18 46.45
N ALA A 357 -13.07 6.71 45.26
CA ALA A 357 -13.13 8.14 45.00
C ALA A 357 -14.55 8.70 45.15
N ARG A 358 -15.55 7.83 44.98
CA ARG A 358 -16.98 8.08 45.05
C ARG A 358 -17.66 6.92 45.79
N GLU A 359 -17.54 6.91 47.11
CA GLU A 359 -18.13 5.86 47.97
C GLU A 359 -19.66 5.90 47.88
N ASP A 360 -20.26 7.09 47.91
CA ASP A 360 -21.71 7.31 47.80
C ASP A 360 -22.19 7.57 46.35
N GLY A 361 -21.42 7.14 45.35
CA GLY A 361 -21.72 7.37 43.94
C GLY A 361 -21.35 8.78 43.43
N SER A 362 -21.74 9.05 42.19
CA SER A 362 -21.32 10.24 41.44
C SER A 362 -21.85 11.54 42.04
N LEU A 363 -21.03 12.59 42.06
CA LEU A 363 -21.41 13.93 42.48
C LEU A 363 -21.87 14.78 41.29
N ASP A 364 -22.56 15.88 41.58
CA ASP A 364 -22.87 16.88 40.55
C ASP A 364 -21.57 17.37 39.89
N ARG A 365 -21.58 17.42 38.55
CA ARG A 365 -20.46 17.82 37.70
C ARG A 365 -19.26 16.89 37.71
N ASP A 366 -19.43 15.66 38.18
CA ASP A 366 -18.46 14.62 37.88
C ASP A 366 -18.43 14.28 36.41
N TYR A 367 -17.28 13.86 35.93
CA TYR A 367 -17.16 13.24 34.63
C TYR A 367 -16.18 12.07 34.67
N TYR A 368 -16.53 11.05 33.90
CA TYR A 368 -15.75 9.84 33.70
C TYR A 368 -15.09 9.93 32.34
N GLU A 369 -13.77 9.79 32.29
CA GLU A 369 -13.02 9.75 31.04
C GLU A 369 -12.33 8.40 30.88
N VAL A 370 -12.29 7.89 29.65
CA VAL A 370 -11.59 6.66 29.31
C VAL A 370 -10.48 6.89 28.28
N GLU A 371 -9.34 6.25 28.52
CA GLU A 371 -8.25 6.07 27.58
C GLU A 371 -8.01 4.56 27.42
N MET A 372 -7.89 4.11 26.17
CA MET A 372 -7.68 2.70 25.86
C MET A 372 -6.44 2.49 25.00
N THR A 373 -5.77 1.38 25.25
CA THR A 373 -4.67 0.87 24.43
C THR A 373 -4.95 -0.57 24.06
N ALA A 374 -4.65 -0.96 22.83
CA ALA A 374 -4.83 -2.32 22.35
C ALA A 374 -3.69 -2.74 21.42
N THR A 375 -3.49 -4.03 21.24
CA THR A 375 -2.57 -4.58 20.24
C THR A 375 -3.33 -5.65 19.47
N ASP A 376 -3.23 -5.61 18.14
CA ASP A 376 -3.94 -6.56 17.27
C ASP A 376 -3.16 -7.85 17.03
N SER A 377 -3.68 -8.72 16.16
CA SER A 377 -3.03 -9.97 15.77
C SER A 377 -1.84 -9.80 14.82
N ALA A 378 -1.73 -8.65 14.15
CA ALA A 378 -0.59 -8.30 13.29
C ALA A 378 0.59 -7.72 14.09
N GLY A 379 0.33 -7.30 15.35
CA GLY A 379 1.31 -6.64 16.21
C GLY A 379 1.26 -5.11 16.11
N ASP A 380 0.23 -4.56 15.50
CA ASP A 380 -0.03 -3.13 15.48
C ASP A 380 -0.64 -2.68 16.80
N ASP A 381 -0.10 -1.59 17.33
CA ASP A 381 -0.58 -0.98 18.56
C ASP A 381 -1.64 0.06 18.22
N PHE A 382 -2.68 0.14 19.03
CA PHE A 382 -3.80 1.05 18.89
C PHE A 382 -3.95 1.85 20.18
N LYS A 383 -4.25 3.15 20.05
CA LYS A 383 -4.45 4.04 21.20
C LYS A 383 -5.54 5.07 20.94
N THR A 384 -6.36 5.35 21.94
CA THR A 384 -7.33 6.44 21.87
C THR A 384 -6.62 7.79 21.80
N MET A 385 -6.79 8.49 20.67
CA MET A 385 -6.12 9.78 20.44
C MET A 385 -6.82 10.93 21.17
N THR A 386 -8.13 10.81 21.39
CA THR A 386 -8.94 11.74 22.19
C THR A 386 -9.64 10.96 23.29
N LYS A 387 -9.56 11.45 24.52
CA LYS A 387 -10.26 10.83 25.66
C LYS A 387 -11.76 11.01 25.51
N LEU A 388 -12.51 9.92 25.63
CA LEU A 388 -13.96 9.97 25.62
C LEU A 388 -14.46 10.30 27.03
N LYS A 389 -15.43 11.22 27.14
CA LYS A 389 -15.92 11.78 28.40
C LYS A 389 -17.44 11.66 28.52
N TRP A 390 -17.90 11.18 29.67
CA TRP A 390 -19.31 11.22 30.08
C TRP A 390 -19.46 12.12 31.31
N SER A 391 -20.43 13.04 31.29
CA SER A 391 -20.62 14.01 32.37
C SER A 391 -21.91 13.73 33.14
N ILE A 392 -21.82 13.75 34.47
CA ILE A 392 -22.92 13.57 35.41
C ILE A 392 -23.43 14.95 35.81
N THR A 393 -24.65 15.28 35.40
CA THR A 393 -25.26 16.60 35.66
C THR A 393 -26.70 16.54 36.11
N GLU A 394 -27.30 15.35 36.10
CA GLU A 394 -28.72 15.15 36.34
C GLU A 394 -28.91 14.30 37.59
N THR A 395 -29.89 14.65 38.41
CA THR A 395 -30.39 13.78 39.47
C THR A 395 -31.32 12.73 38.86
N ALA A 396 -31.41 11.55 39.48
CA ALA A 396 -32.34 10.54 39.03
C ALA A 396 -33.77 11.10 38.98
N PRO A 397 -34.55 10.82 37.92
CA PRO A 397 -35.92 11.29 37.81
C PRO A 397 -36.75 10.70 38.96
N THR A 398 -37.64 11.50 39.53
CA THR A 398 -38.61 11.00 40.51
C THR A 398 -39.65 10.11 39.80
N PRO A 399 -40.35 9.20 40.51
CA PRO A 399 -41.41 8.38 39.90
C PRO A 399 -42.46 9.17 39.11
N ALA A 400 -42.76 10.40 39.54
CA ALA A 400 -43.69 11.30 38.84
C ALA A 400 -43.15 11.86 37.51
N GLU A 401 -41.83 11.90 37.34
CA GLU A 401 -41.13 12.39 36.15
C GLU A 401 -40.79 11.26 35.16
N MET A 402 -40.85 10.00 35.62
CA MET A 402 -40.67 8.82 34.77
C MET A 402 -41.86 8.65 33.81
N ASP A 403 -41.58 8.20 32.58
CA ASP A 403 -42.64 7.69 31.71
C ASP A 403 -43.18 6.34 32.22
N ASP A 404 -44.33 5.93 31.68
CA ASP A 404 -45.07 4.76 32.19
C ASP A 404 -44.23 3.47 32.11
N SER A 405 -43.45 3.29 31.04
CA SER A 405 -42.59 2.12 30.85
C SER A 405 -41.42 2.10 31.82
N THR A 406 -40.81 3.26 32.07
CA THR A 406 -39.67 3.42 32.98
C THR A 406 -40.11 3.25 34.42
N LEU A 407 -41.29 3.77 34.78
CA LEU A 407 -41.89 3.61 36.09
C LEU A 407 -42.20 2.14 36.40
N GLU A 408 -42.77 1.39 35.44
CA GLU A 408 -43.04 -0.04 35.60
C GLU A 408 -41.75 -0.83 35.82
N ALA A 409 -40.71 -0.59 35.01
CA ALA A 409 -39.41 -1.21 35.16
C ALA A 409 -38.75 -0.85 36.51
N HIS A 410 -38.86 0.41 36.95
CA HIS A 410 -38.34 0.87 38.23
C HIS A 410 -39.02 0.15 39.41
N ILE A 411 -40.35 0.04 39.40
CA ILE A 411 -41.11 -0.69 40.43
C ILE A 411 -40.75 -2.18 40.43
N PHE A 412 -40.59 -2.79 39.25
CA PHE A 412 -40.18 -4.19 39.13
C PHE A 412 -38.80 -4.41 39.76
N ASN A 413 -37.83 -3.56 39.43
CA ASN A 413 -36.48 -3.62 40.00
C ASN A 413 -36.50 -3.43 41.52
N LEU A 414 -37.23 -2.45 42.05
CA LEU A 414 -37.37 -2.26 43.50
C LEU A 414 -37.98 -3.47 44.20
N LYS A 415 -39.00 -4.11 43.61
CA LYS A 415 -39.60 -5.35 44.14
C LYS A 415 -38.59 -6.51 44.11
N ALA A 416 -37.80 -6.65 43.05
CA ALA A 416 -36.78 -7.67 42.93
C ALA A 416 -35.66 -7.48 43.97
N THR A 417 -35.14 -6.26 44.10
CA THR A 417 -34.13 -5.90 45.12
C THR A 417 -34.63 -6.13 46.53
N LYS A 418 -35.88 -5.73 46.83
CA LYS A 418 -36.54 -6.00 48.12
C LYS A 418 -36.59 -7.50 48.43
N ALA A 419 -36.94 -8.33 47.44
CA ALA A 419 -36.98 -9.78 47.62
C ALA A 419 -35.58 -10.37 47.85
N ALA A 420 -34.57 -9.90 47.10
CA ALA A 420 -33.19 -10.31 47.26
C ALA A 420 -32.64 -9.97 48.65
N LEU A 421 -32.79 -8.71 49.10
CA LEU A 421 -32.35 -8.26 50.42
C LEU A 421 -33.05 -9.03 51.54
N LYS A 422 -34.37 -9.27 51.45
CA LYS A 422 -35.08 -10.12 52.42
C LYS A 422 -34.55 -11.55 52.46
N GLY A 423 -34.19 -12.11 51.29
CA GLY A 423 -33.54 -13.42 51.19
C GLY A 423 -32.18 -13.43 51.89
N SER A 424 -31.31 -12.46 51.57
CA SER A 424 -29.97 -12.34 52.16
C SER A 424 -30.00 -12.11 53.68
N ILE A 425 -30.95 -11.31 54.20
CA ILE A 425 -31.15 -11.13 55.64
C ILE A 425 -31.59 -12.44 56.30
N ALA A 426 -32.49 -13.19 55.67
CA ALA A 426 -32.99 -14.46 56.21
C ALA A 426 -31.94 -15.57 56.21
N GLU A 427 -31.01 -15.56 55.25
CA GLU A 427 -29.92 -16.53 55.13
C GLU A 427 -28.67 -16.14 55.93
N SER A 428 -28.52 -14.86 56.29
CA SER A 428 -27.39 -14.39 57.08
C SER A 428 -27.46 -14.89 58.52
N SER A 429 -26.31 -15.32 59.04
CA SER A 429 -26.10 -15.68 60.46
C SER A 429 -25.26 -14.65 61.21
N GLY A 430 -24.92 -13.53 60.54
CA GLY A 430 -24.09 -12.44 61.04
C GLY A 430 -24.88 -11.18 61.40
N ASP A 431 -24.18 -10.05 61.46
CA ASP A 431 -24.79 -8.73 61.64
C ASP A 431 -25.49 -8.30 60.33
N THR A 432 -26.80 -8.04 60.41
CA THR A 432 -27.66 -7.64 59.28
C THR A 432 -27.99 -6.16 59.28
N THR A 433 -27.41 -5.36 60.18
CA THR A 433 -27.77 -3.94 60.38
C THR A 433 -27.69 -3.12 59.08
N GLU A 434 -26.66 -3.35 58.26
CA GLU A 434 -26.47 -2.66 56.97
C GLU A 434 -27.51 -3.10 55.92
N LEU A 435 -27.73 -4.41 55.78
CA LEU A 435 -28.76 -4.97 54.88
C LEU A 435 -30.17 -4.53 55.28
N GLU A 436 -30.45 -4.41 56.58
CA GLU A 436 -31.73 -3.90 57.10
C GLU A 436 -31.92 -2.42 56.82
N ALA A 437 -30.84 -1.61 56.84
CA ALA A 437 -30.89 -0.21 56.46
C ALA A 437 -31.15 -0.05 54.95
N GLU A 438 -30.46 -0.81 54.10
CA GLU A 438 -30.71 -0.85 52.64
C GLU A 438 -32.13 -1.30 52.33
N LEU A 439 -32.62 -2.34 53.02
CA LEU A 439 -34.00 -2.81 52.85
C LEU A 439 -35.02 -1.72 53.20
N ALA A 440 -34.78 -0.96 54.28
CA ALA A 440 -35.65 0.14 54.67
C ALA A 440 -35.67 1.27 53.62
N GLU A 441 -34.52 1.57 53.00
CA GLU A 441 -34.45 2.54 51.90
C GLU A 441 -35.22 2.06 50.66
N VAL A 442 -35.01 0.81 50.24
CA VAL A 442 -35.72 0.21 49.11
C VAL A 442 -37.23 0.16 49.37
N GLU A 443 -37.67 -0.13 50.60
CA GLU A 443 -39.08 -0.09 50.97
C GLU A 443 -39.67 1.33 50.89
N ALA A 444 -38.92 2.35 51.29
CA ALA A 444 -39.34 3.75 51.18
C ALA A 444 -39.42 4.23 49.72
N GLN A 445 -38.44 3.87 48.88
CA GLN A 445 -38.46 4.17 47.45
C GLN A 445 -39.63 3.46 46.75
N LEU A 446 -39.89 2.20 47.11
CA LEU A 446 -41.04 1.46 46.59
C LEU A 446 -42.36 2.11 47.01
N GLU A 447 -42.50 2.57 48.25
CA GLU A 447 -43.69 3.30 48.70
C GLU A 447 -43.89 4.59 47.88
N LEU A 448 -42.83 5.35 47.63
CA LEU A 448 -42.87 6.56 46.81
C LEU A 448 -43.28 6.26 45.36
N ALA A 449 -42.72 5.21 44.75
CA ALA A 449 -43.07 4.79 43.40
C ALA A 449 -44.52 4.27 43.31
N CYS A 450 -44.97 3.53 44.33
CA CYS A 450 -46.33 3.02 44.44
C CYS A 450 -47.37 4.10 44.79
N ALA A 451 -46.93 5.29 45.20
CA ALA A 451 -47.80 6.44 45.38
C ALA A 451 -48.16 7.14 44.05
N ASP A 452 -47.43 6.86 42.95
CA ASP A 452 -47.78 7.35 41.63
C ASP A 452 -49.08 6.67 41.16
N PRO A 453 -50.12 7.42 40.74
CA PRO A 453 -51.39 6.86 40.27
C PRO A 453 -51.29 5.90 39.08
N ARG A 454 -50.17 5.93 38.34
CA ARG A 454 -49.89 5.06 37.20
C ARG A 454 -49.30 3.71 37.61
N SER A 455 -48.93 3.53 38.88
CA SER A 455 -48.30 2.31 39.38
C SER A 455 -49.29 1.18 39.70
N GLU A 456 -48.93 -0.06 39.32
CA GLU A 456 -49.66 -1.27 39.72
C GLU A 456 -49.01 -1.95 40.94
N CYS A 457 -49.06 -1.26 42.08
CA CYS A 457 -48.60 -1.82 43.34
C CYS A 457 -49.76 -2.42 44.15
N PRO A 458 -49.63 -3.66 44.68
CA PRO A 458 -50.65 -4.21 45.57
C PRO A 458 -50.69 -3.40 46.87
N THR A 459 -51.85 -2.80 47.17
CA THR A 459 -52.07 -2.10 48.43
C THR A 459 -52.27 -3.11 49.57
N GLU A 460 -51.35 -3.16 50.54
CA GLU A 460 -51.60 -3.82 51.83
C GLU A 460 -52.62 -3.00 52.64
N SER A 461 -53.90 -3.09 52.28
CA SER A 461 -54.99 -2.45 53.02
C SER A 461 -56.32 -3.18 52.78
N ALA A 462 -56.36 -4.47 53.14
CA ALA A 462 -57.61 -5.13 53.51
C ALA A 462 -57.33 -6.41 54.31
N ALA A 463 -57.23 -6.27 55.63
CA ALA A 463 -57.48 -7.39 56.54
C ALA A 463 -58.95 -7.80 56.40
N GLY A 464 -59.21 -8.80 55.56
CA GLY A 464 -60.48 -9.49 55.42
C GLY A 464 -60.21 -10.99 55.36
N THR A 465 -60.58 -11.69 56.43
CA THR A 465 -60.39 -13.13 56.59
C THR A 465 -61.07 -13.91 55.45
N SER A 466 -60.27 -14.52 54.58
CA SER A 466 -60.61 -15.77 53.89
C SER A 466 -59.32 -16.48 53.52
N ASN A 467 -59.12 -17.66 54.10
CA ASN A 467 -58.13 -18.62 53.64
C ASN A 467 -58.44 -18.98 52.18
N GLU A 468 -57.54 -18.65 51.27
CA GLU A 468 -57.32 -19.41 50.04
C GLU A 468 -55.86 -19.22 49.65
N GLU A 469 -55.10 -20.32 49.77
CA GLU A 469 -53.80 -20.47 49.15
C GLU A 469 -53.97 -20.30 47.64
N ALA A 470 -53.50 -19.18 47.11
CA ALA A 470 -53.26 -19.02 45.69
C ALA A 470 -51.77 -18.73 45.52
N SER A 471 -51.03 -19.79 45.26
CA SER A 471 -49.72 -19.74 44.62
C SER A 471 -49.83 -18.95 43.32
N GLN A 472 -49.46 -17.67 43.34
CA GLN A 472 -49.13 -16.96 42.12
C GLN A 472 -47.69 -17.32 41.78
N GLU A 473 -47.56 -18.37 40.97
CA GLU A 473 -46.34 -18.73 40.27
C GLU A 473 -45.89 -17.54 39.43
N LEU A 474 -44.68 -17.04 39.70
CA LEU A 474 -43.97 -16.16 38.78
C LEU A 474 -43.74 -16.95 37.48
N PRO A 475 -44.17 -16.45 36.30
CA PRO A 475 -44.02 -17.19 35.06
C PRO A 475 -42.53 -17.34 34.71
N MET A 476 -42.11 -18.60 34.54
CA MET A 476 -40.74 -19.07 34.26
C MET A 476 -40.22 -18.74 32.84
N ASP A 477 -40.81 -17.76 32.14
CA ASP A 477 -40.42 -17.39 30.77
C ASP A 477 -39.94 -15.92 30.70
N LEU A 478 -38.80 -15.61 31.32
CA LEU A 478 -37.88 -14.57 30.84
C LEU A 478 -36.47 -14.74 31.42
N ILE A 479 -35.85 -15.88 31.10
CA ILE A 479 -34.46 -16.22 31.41
C ILE A 479 -33.55 -15.45 30.43
N PHE A 480 -33.33 -14.16 30.67
CA PHE A 480 -32.14 -13.44 30.19
C PHE A 480 -31.60 -12.39 31.18
N ALA A 481 -32.30 -12.13 32.30
CA ALA A 481 -31.80 -11.33 33.43
C ALA A 481 -31.14 -12.17 34.54
N GLY A 482 -30.78 -13.43 34.25
CA GLY A 482 -30.28 -14.41 35.23
C GLY A 482 -28.76 -14.45 35.42
N ILE A 483 -27.98 -13.71 34.61
CA ILE A 483 -26.51 -13.78 34.70
C ILE A 483 -25.98 -12.71 35.68
N GLY A 484 -26.50 -11.48 35.68
CA GLY A 484 -26.05 -10.41 36.59
C GLY A 484 -26.36 -10.69 38.07
N ILE A 485 -27.48 -11.33 38.38
CA ILE A 485 -27.93 -11.57 39.75
C ILE A 485 -27.13 -12.69 40.43
N LEU A 486 -26.63 -13.67 39.66
CA LEU A 486 -25.81 -14.76 40.19
C LEU A 486 -24.39 -14.28 40.55
N PHE A 487 -23.86 -13.27 39.84
CA PHE A 487 -22.58 -12.66 40.17
C PHE A 487 -22.63 -11.80 41.44
N ILE A 488 -23.72 -11.07 41.68
CA ILE A 488 -23.90 -10.23 42.90
C ILE A 488 -23.99 -11.12 44.16
N ALA A 489 -24.74 -12.21 44.10
CA ALA A 489 -24.83 -13.17 45.22
C ALA A 489 -23.48 -13.90 45.47
N LEU A 490 -22.70 -14.16 44.43
CA LEU A 490 -21.39 -14.82 44.54
C LEU A 490 -20.30 -13.87 45.05
N LEU A 491 -20.33 -12.58 44.70
CA LEU A 491 -19.41 -11.55 45.19
C LEU A 491 -19.64 -11.24 46.67
N ILE A 492 -20.90 -11.14 47.11
CA ILE A 492 -21.26 -10.93 48.53
C ILE A 492 -20.87 -12.16 49.38
N GLY A 493 -21.05 -13.37 48.84
CA GLY A 493 -20.63 -14.61 49.50
C GLY A 493 -19.10 -14.76 49.65
N LEU A 494 -18.31 -14.21 48.72
CA LEU A 494 -16.85 -14.29 48.76
C LEU A 494 -16.23 -13.22 49.67
N MET A 495 -16.91 -12.09 49.88
CA MET A 495 -16.47 -11.04 50.80
C MET A 495 -16.64 -11.42 52.29
N MET A 496 -17.60 -12.29 52.62
CA MET A 496 -17.86 -12.69 54.01
C MET A 496 -16.99 -13.84 54.55
N THR A 497 -16.16 -14.51 53.73
CA THR A 497 -15.23 -15.55 54.23
C THR A 497 -13.82 -15.05 54.52
N ARG A 498 -13.57 -13.74 54.43
CA ARG A 498 -12.23 -13.20 54.67
C ARG A 498 -12.20 -12.04 55.66
N SER A 499 -12.74 -12.31 56.84
CA SER A 499 -12.48 -11.51 58.05
C SER A 499 -11.95 -12.40 59.17
N GLY A 500 -10.62 -12.34 59.37
CA GLY A 500 -10.01 -12.54 60.69
C GLY A 500 -9.52 -13.94 61.07
N GLY A 501 -8.39 -14.38 60.50
CA GLY A 501 -7.60 -15.50 61.02
C GLY A 501 -6.11 -15.22 60.89
N LYS A 502 -5.42 -15.06 62.02
CA LYS A 502 -3.95 -15.06 62.10
C LYS A 502 -3.42 -16.48 61.85
N ASP A 503 -2.34 -16.54 61.08
CA ASP A 503 -1.11 -17.33 61.28
C ASP A 503 -0.65 -18.24 60.12
N GLU A 504 0.68 -18.20 59.98
CA GLU A 504 1.59 -19.19 59.41
C GLU A 504 1.64 -19.47 57.89
N VAL A 505 2.86 -19.31 57.37
CA VAL A 505 3.29 -19.63 56.02
C VAL A 505 3.57 -21.12 55.95
N GLU A 506 2.80 -21.88 55.16
CA GLU A 506 3.17 -23.24 54.75
C GLU A 506 3.50 -23.30 53.25
N HIS A 507 4.59 -24.02 52.96
CA HIS A 507 5.18 -24.17 51.63
C HIS A 507 4.42 -25.18 50.76
N TRP A 508 4.14 -24.79 49.51
CA TRP A 508 3.57 -25.66 48.48
C TRP A 508 4.60 -26.70 47.99
N ASN A 509 4.24 -27.99 48.06
CA ASN A 509 4.96 -29.08 47.40
C ASN A 509 4.20 -29.55 46.15
N ALA A 510 4.94 -29.81 45.07
CA ALA A 510 4.48 -30.14 43.72
C ALA A 510 3.81 -31.53 43.53
N GLY A 511 3.14 -32.06 44.55
CA GLY A 511 2.59 -33.42 44.57
C GLY A 511 1.05 -33.52 44.49
N MET A 512 0.32 -32.42 44.39
CA MET A 512 -1.15 -32.40 44.50
C MET A 512 -1.86 -31.83 43.26
N VAL A 513 -1.35 -32.15 42.07
CA VAL A 513 -2.01 -31.83 40.79
C VAL A 513 -2.65 -33.11 40.22
N PRO A 514 -3.88 -33.08 39.65
CA PRO A 514 -4.64 -34.28 39.25
C PRO A 514 -4.08 -35.10 38.07
N ALA A 515 -2.84 -34.88 37.65
CA ALA A 515 -2.25 -35.53 36.48
C ALA A 515 -1.91 -37.02 36.68
N ASN A 516 -1.94 -37.52 37.93
CA ASN A 516 -1.61 -38.91 38.28
C ASN A 516 -2.81 -39.77 38.70
N ASP A 517 -4.04 -39.29 38.53
CA ASP A 517 -5.22 -40.13 38.78
C ASP A 517 -5.45 -41.09 37.59
N MET A 518 -5.02 -42.34 37.76
CA MET A 518 -5.19 -43.42 36.79
C MET A 518 -6.62 -43.97 36.70
N VAL A 519 -7.53 -43.57 37.60
CA VAL A 519 -8.93 -44.02 37.57
C VAL A 519 -9.77 -43.13 36.65
N ALA A 520 -9.48 -41.82 36.60
CA ALA A 520 -10.20 -40.86 35.75
C ALA A 520 -9.92 -41.03 34.24
N ASN A 521 -8.73 -41.55 33.87
CA ASN A 521 -8.33 -41.77 32.47
C ASN A 521 -8.95 -43.02 31.80
N SER A 522 -9.92 -43.68 32.44
CA SER A 522 -10.49 -44.96 31.96
C SER A 522 -11.98 -44.92 31.61
N MET A 523 -12.66 -43.77 31.74
CA MET A 523 -14.12 -43.67 31.53
C MET A 523 -14.54 -43.09 30.17
N TYR A 524 -13.63 -42.47 29.42
CA TYR A 524 -13.79 -42.17 28.00
C TYR A 524 -12.68 -42.88 27.24
N GLY A 525 -13.06 -43.71 26.26
CA GLY A 525 -12.19 -44.66 25.55
C GLY A 525 -10.81 -44.10 25.19
N GLY A 526 -9.79 -44.90 25.52
CA GLY A 526 -8.39 -44.54 25.38
C GLY A 526 -7.99 -44.09 23.98
N THR A 527 -7.16 -43.05 23.93
CA THR A 527 -6.54 -42.51 22.72
C THR A 527 -5.09 -42.96 22.54
N GLN A 528 -4.68 -44.09 23.15
CA GLN A 528 -3.33 -44.65 22.95
C GLN A 528 -3.04 -45.12 21.52
N GLU A 529 -4.05 -45.19 20.63
CA GLU A 529 -3.88 -45.55 19.22
C GLU A 529 -3.75 -44.34 18.27
N ILE A 530 -3.92 -43.09 18.76
CA ILE A 530 -3.78 -41.87 17.92
C ILE A 530 -2.32 -41.38 17.87
N PHE A 531 -1.46 -41.82 18.79
CA PHE A 531 -0.04 -41.45 18.83
C PHE A 531 0.90 -42.45 18.14
N GLN A 532 0.37 -43.39 17.34
CA GLN A 532 1.16 -44.29 16.49
C GLN A 532 0.86 -44.06 15.01
N ALA A 533 1.07 -42.83 14.54
CA ALA A 533 1.30 -42.58 13.11
C ALA A 533 2.81 -42.60 12.86
N PRO A 534 3.34 -43.36 11.89
CA PRO A 534 4.74 -43.26 11.51
C PRO A 534 5.03 -41.86 10.99
N ALA A 535 6.07 -41.23 11.55
CA ALA A 535 6.49 -39.88 11.18
C ALA A 535 6.70 -39.77 9.66
N PRO A 536 6.23 -38.68 9.02
CA PRO A 536 6.56 -38.42 7.63
C PRO A 536 8.09 -38.27 7.50
N VAL A 537 8.66 -39.00 6.55
CA VAL A 537 10.08 -38.93 6.21
C VAL A 537 10.35 -37.54 5.67
N VAL A 538 10.97 -36.68 6.49
CA VAL A 538 11.51 -35.40 6.04
C VAL A 538 12.65 -35.72 5.07
N PRO A 539 12.66 -35.22 3.83
CA PRO A 539 13.82 -35.37 2.98
C PRO A 539 15.00 -34.69 3.67
N GLN A 540 15.99 -35.47 4.11
CA GLN A 540 17.26 -34.93 4.59
C GLN A 540 17.88 -34.14 3.43
N GLN A 541 17.86 -32.81 3.52
CA GLN A 541 18.79 -31.98 2.76
C GLN A 541 20.18 -32.50 3.07
N GLN A 542 20.88 -33.03 2.05
CA GLN A 542 22.27 -33.43 2.17
C GLN A 542 23.08 -32.19 2.51
N TYR A 543 23.43 -32.11 3.79
CA TYR A 543 24.24 -31.05 4.32
C TYR A 543 25.72 -31.35 4.03
N ALA A 544 26.41 -30.39 3.41
CA ALA A 544 27.78 -30.55 2.91
C ALA A 544 28.86 -30.32 3.99
N GLY A 545 28.56 -30.54 5.27
CA GLY A 545 29.50 -30.37 6.39
C GLY A 545 29.74 -31.66 7.19
N PRO A 546 30.72 -31.66 8.10
CA PRO A 546 31.08 -32.83 8.89
C PRO A 546 30.00 -33.22 9.92
N PRO A 547 30.03 -34.46 10.44
CA PRO A 547 29.03 -34.94 11.38
C PRO A 547 28.99 -34.11 12.67
N LEU A 548 27.79 -33.78 13.13
CA LEU A 548 27.58 -33.00 14.36
C LEU A 548 28.02 -33.78 15.62
N PRO A 549 28.67 -33.12 16.60
CA PRO A 549 28.90 -33.69 17.93
C PRO A 549 27.58 -34.04 18.63
N ALA A 550 27.63 -34.97 19.59
CA ALA A 550 26.46 -35.37 20.38
C ALA A 550 25.84 -34.22 21.20
N THR A 551 26.61 -33.15 21.45
CA THR A 551 26.17 -31.93 22.13
C THR A 551 25.44 -30.93 21.21
N GLY A 552 25.34 -31.23 19.91
CA GLY A 552 24.80 -30.32 18.90
C GLY A 552 25.83 -29.30 18.40
N LEU A 553 25.34 -28.27 17.72
CA LEU A 553 26.15 -27.13 17.26
C LEU A 553 26.75 -26.38 18.46
N PRO A 554 27.95 -25.79 18.32
CA PRO A 554 28.48 -24.87 19.31
C PRO A 554 27.51 -23.70 19.58
N PRO A 555 27.42 -23.17 20.81
CA PRO A 555 26.51 -22.07 21.13
C PRO A 555 26.71 -20.88 20.17
N GLY A 556 25.62 -20.44 19.54
CA GLY A 556 25.61 -19.31 18.61
C GLY A 556 26.00 -19.65 17.16
N TRP A 557 26.23 -20.92 16.82
CA TRP A 557 26.53 -21.32 15.45
C TRP A 557 25.28 -21.72 14.67
N THR A 558 25.18 -21.27 13.42
CA THR A 558 24.15 -21.76 12.48
C THR A 558 24.62 -23.01 11.74
N MET A 559 23.68 -23.69 11.07
CA MET A 559 24.01 -24.79 10.17
C MET A 559 24.89 -24.31 9.01
N GLU A 560 24.74 -23.12 8.44
CA GLU A 560 25.66 -22.67 7.37
C GLU A 560 27.10 -22.51 7.87
N GLN A 561 27.27 -21.98 9.08
CA GLN A 561 28.59 -21.81 9.70
C GLN A 561 29.26 -23.16 9.99
N TRP A 562 28.49 -24.16 10.42
CA TRP A 562 29.00 -25.51 10.62
C TRP A 562 29.44 -26.17 9.30
N ALA A 563 28.89 -25.77 8.15
CA ALA A 563 29.17 -26.41 6.88
C ALA A 563 30.58 -26.03 6.42
N TYR A 564 30.96 -24.80 6.74
CA TYR A 564 32.24 -24.21 6.38
C TYR A 564 33.33 -24.44 7.43
N TYR A 565 32.99 -24.37 8.71
CA TYR A 565 33.97 -24.34 9.80
C TYR A 565 33.93 -25.56 10.74
N GLY A 566 32.95 -26.46 10.57
CA GLY A 566 32.75 -27.61 11.46
C GLY A 566 33.94 -28.56 11.51
N GLN A 567 34.66 -28.74 10.39
CA GLN A 567 35.77 -29.70 10.35
C GLN A 567 36.94 -29.19 11.19
N LYS A 568 37.25 -27.89 11.08
CA LYS A 568 38.26 -27.23 11.89
C LYS A 568 37.91 -27.26 13.38
N TYR A 569 36.63 -27.06 13.71
CA TYR A 569 36.17 -27.14 15.10
C TYR A 569 36.34 -28.54 15.70
N LEU A 570 36.08 -29.60 14.93
CA LEU A 570 36.30 -30.99 15.36
C LEU A 570 37.79 -31.32 15.51
N ASP A 571 38.63 -30.79 14.62
CA ASP A 571 40.08 -30.98 14.67
C ASP A 571 40.71 -30.28 15.89
N ASP A 572 40.14 -29.15 16.36
CA ASP A 572 40.57 -28.44 17.57
C ASP A 572 40.08 -29.11 18.89
N GLN A 573 39.13 -30.05 18.80
CA GLN A 573 38.55 -30.78 19.95
C GLN A 573 39.18 -32.17 20.19
N ASN A 574 40.01 -32.66 19.26
CA ASN A 574 40.83 -33.87 19.38
C ASN A 574 42.29 -33.52 19.68
#